data_AF-A0ABD0N6E1-F1
#
_entry.id   AF-A0ABD0N6E1-F1
#
_cell.length_a   1.000
_cell.length_b   1.000
_cell.length_c   1.000
_cell.angle_alpha   90.00
_cell.angle_beta   90.00
_cell.angle_gamma   90.00
#
_symmetry.space_group_name_H-M   'P 1'
#
loop_
_entity.id
_entity.type
_entity.pdbx_description
1 polymer ?
#
loop_
_entity_poly.entity_id
_entity_poly.type
_entity_poly.pdbx_seq_one_letter_code
_entity_poly.pdbx_strand_id
1 'polypeptide(L)'
;EAQGRSGARFHTSYDKRYVIKTISSEDVAEMHNILKKYHQYIVECHGTTLLPQFLGMYRLTVDGDETYMIVTRNVFSHRLSVYKKYDLK
;
A
#
# COMPACT_ATOMS: atom_id res chain seq x y z
N GLU A 1 -10.35 11.02 -4.85
CA GLU A 1 -10.16 9.97 -3.83
C GLU A 1 -10.84 8.71 -4.32
N ALA A 2 -10.17 7.55 -4.23
CA ALA A 2 -10.83 6.28 -4.50
C ALA A 2 -11.17 5.64 -3.15
N GLN A 3 -12.44 5.35 -2.93
CA GLN A 3 -12.91 4.72 -1.70
C GLN A 3 -13.03 3.21 -1.96
N GLY A 4 -12.24 2.41 -1.25
CA GLY A 4 -12.36 0.95 -1.31
C GLY A 4 -13.65 0.46 -0.64
N ARG A 5 -14.07 -0.77 -0.93
CA ARG A 5 -15.28 -1.40 -0.33
C ARG A 5 -15.23 -1.45 1.20
N SER A 6 -14.04 -1.38 1.80
CA SER A 6 -13.79 -1.40 3.25
C SER A 6 -13.66 -0.02 3.90
N GLY A 7 -13.99 1.07 3.20
CA GLY A 7 -13.80 2.43 3.72
C GLY A 7 -12.35 2.91 3.70
N ALA A 8 -11.41 2.06 3.28
CA ALA A 8 -10.00 2.41 3.09
C ALA A 8 -9.87 3.54 2.06
N ARG A 9 -9.24 4.64 2.46
CA ARG A 9 -8.92 5.78 1.60
C ARG A 9 -7.62 5.52 0.85
N PHE A 10 -7.60 5.90 -0.41
CA PHE A 10 -6.42 5.82 -1.28
C PHE A 10 -6.04 7.21 -1.75
N HIS A 11 -4.76 7.52 -1.57
CA HIS A 11 -4.08 8.65 -2.19
C HIS A 11 -3.02 8.14 -3.17
N THR A 12 -2.67 8.99 -4.14
CA THR A 12 -1.61 8.73 -5.10
C THR A 12 -0.64 9.88 -5.01
N SER A 13 0.67 9.59 -5.01
CA SER A 13 1.68 10.65 -5.03
C SER A 13 1.49 11.56 -6.24
N TYR A 14 1.94 12.80 -6.14
CA TYR A 14 1.84 13.78 -7.23
C TYR A 14 2.38 13.24 -8.57
N ASP A 15 3.52 12.55 -8.52
CA ASP A 15 4.18 11.93 -9.67
C ASP A 15 3.61 10.55 -10.06
N LYS A 16 2.55 10.09 -9.38
CA LYS A 16 1.85 8.82 -9.59
C LYS A 16 2.68 7.56 -9.39
N ARG A 17 3.89 7.65 -8.83
CA ARG A 17 4.77 6.50 -8.60
C ARG A 17 4.37 5.67 -7.38
N TYR A 18 3.66 6.27 -6.43
CA TYR A 18 3.32 5.65 -5.17
C TYR A 18 1.82 5.74 -4.87
N VAL A 19 1.31 4.73 -4.18
CA VAL A 19 -0.04 4.69 -3.63
C VAL A 19 0.08 4.70 -2.11
N ILE A 20 -0.72 5.54 -1.47
CA ILE A 20 -0.82 5.60 -0.02
C ILE A 20 -2.22 5.09 0.34
N LYS A 21 -2.29 4.06 1.16
CA LYS A 21 -3.55 3.46 1.60
C LYS A 21 -3.69 3.62 3.10
N THR A 22 -4.85 4.10 3.55
CA THR A 22 -5.23 4.02 4.98
C THR A 22 -5.52 2.57 5.34
N ILE A 23 -4.94 2.10 6.44
CA ILE A 23 -5.07 0.74 6.95
C ILE A 23 -5.57 0.75 8.40
N SER A 24 -6.09 -0.37 8.89
CA SER A 24 -6.52 -0.48 10.28
C SER A 24 -5.36 -0.84 11.23
N SER A 25 -5.60 -0.79 12.53
CA SER A 25 -4.67 -1.29 13.55
C SER A 25 -4.39 -2.79 13.40
N GLU A 26 -5.39 -3.56 12.97
CA GLU A 26 -5.26 -5.01 12.75
C GLU A 26 -4.37 -5.27 11.53
N ASP A 27 -4.53 -4.52 10.44
CA ASP A 27 -3.65 -4.58 9.27
C ASP A 27 -2.20 -4.29 9.67
N VAL A 28 -1.95 -3.32 10.56
CA VAL A 28 -0.60 -3.01 11.06
C VAL A 28 -0.02 -4.18 11.84
N ALA A 29 -0.80 -4.80 12.72
CA ALA A 29 -0.36 -5.97 13.49
C ALA A 29 -0.04 -7.16 12.55
N GLU A 30 -0.88 -7.41 11.56
CA GLU A 30 -0.65 -8.46 10.56
C GLU A 30 0.60 -8.19 9.72
N MET A 31 0.80 -6.94 9.29
CA MET A 31 2.01 -6.50 8.59
C MET A 31 3.26 -6.78 9.42
N HIS A 32 3.26 -6.46 10.71
CA HIS A 32 4.38 -6.78 11.61
C HIS A 32 4.60 -8.29 11.75
N ASN A 33 3.54 -9.09 11.78
CA ASN A 33 3.63 -10.56 11.86
C ASN A 33 4.28 -11.18 10.61
N ILE A 34 4.04 -10.61 9.43
CA ILE A 34 4.60 -11.12 8.17
C ILE A 34 5.92 -10.46 7.77
N LEU A 35 6.29 -9.31 8.38
CA LEU A 35 7.38 -8.44 7.90
C LEU A 35 8.70 -9.19 7.67
N LYS A 36 9.09 -10.07 8.60
CA LYS A 36 10.32 -10.86 8.48
C LYS A 36 10.27 -11.83 7.29
N LYS A 37 9.14 -12.53 7.10
CA LYS A 37 8.94 -13.46 5.99
C LYS A 37 8.86 -12.73 4.65
N TYR A 38 8.13 -11.60 4.62
CA TYR A 38 8.05 -10.72 3.46
C TYR A 38 9.45 -10.25 3.04
N HIS A 39 10.25 -9.72 3.96
CA HIS A 39 11.62 -9.29 3.66
C HIS A 39 12.48 -10.43 3.12
N GLN A 40 12.45 -11.60 3.76
CA GLN A 40 13.20 -12.77 3.28
C GLN A 40 12.80 -13.14 1.84
N TYR A 41 11.50 -13.22 1.56
CA TYR A 41 11.00 -13.49 0.21
C TYR A 41 11.46 -12.42 -0.80
N ILE A 42 11.43 -11.14 -0.44
CA ILE A 42 11.90 -10.04 -1.30
C ILE A 42 13.39 -10.18 -1.62
N VAL A 43 14.21 -10.58 -0.66
CA VAL A 43 15.65 -10.86 -0.89
C VAL A 43 15.82 -12.02 -1.86
N GLU A 44 15.14 -13.14 -1.63
CA GLU A 44 15.23 -14.34 -2.46
C GLU A 44 14.82 -14.08 -3.93
N CYS A 45 13.72 -13.34 -4.15
CA CYS A 45 13.27 -12.97 -5.49
C CYS A 45 13.93 -11.69 -6.05
N HIS A 46 14.91 -11.12 -5.35
CA HIS A 46 15.60 -9.89 -5.75
C HIS A 46 14.62 -8.72 -6.05
N GLY A 47 13.54 -8.63 -5.28
CA GLY A 47 12.47 -7.63 -5.46
C GLY A 47 11.57 -7.82 -6.69
N THR A 48 11.77 -8.89 -7.47
CA THR A 48 10.95 -9.20 -8.64
C THR A 48 9.75 -10.06 -8.24
N THR A 49 8.64 -9.41 -7.94
CA THR A 49 7.40 -10.06 -7.50
C THR A 49 6.15 -9.24 -7.88
N LEU A 50 4.99 -9.90 -7.90
CA LEU A 50 3.68 -9.26 -8.05
C LEU A 50 3.08 -8.81 -6.72
N LEU A 51 3.71 -9.16 -5.58
CA LEU A 51 3.28 -8.66 -4.27
C LEU A 51 3.42 -7.13 -4.20
N PRO A 52 2.60 -6.45 -3.38
CA PRO A 52 2.78 -5.04 -3.12
C PRO A 52 4.19 -4.76 -2.59
N GLN A 53 4.89 -3.81 -3.21
CA GLN A 53 6.17 -3.35 -2.69
C GLN A 53 5.92 -2.36 -1.56
N PHE A 54 6.00 -2.82 -0.31
CA PHE A 54 5.86 -1.97 0.88
C PHE A 54 7.12 -1.12 1.08
N LEU A 55 6.95 0.21 1.08
CA LEU A 55 8.04 1.18 1.13
C LEU A 55 8.09 1.98 2.43
N GLY A 56 6.96 2.05 3.13
CA GLY A 56 6.84 2.72 4.41
C GLY A 56 5.49 2.44 5.05
N MET A 57 5.47 2.39 6.39
CA MET A 57 4.27 2.26 7.19
C MET A 57 4.34 3.28 8.31
N TYR A 58 3.30 4.09 8.46
CA TYR A 58 3.30 5.26 9.33
C TYR A 58 2.02 5.31 10.16
N ARG A 59 2.13 5.86 11.36
CA ARG A 59 1.00 6.33 12.16
C ARG A 59 1.06 7.86 12.21
N LEU A 60 -0.03 8.50 11.84
CA LEU A 60 -0.22 9.95 11.97
C LEU A 60 -1.23 10.18 13.09
N THR A 61 -0.97 11.17 13.93
CA THR A 61 -1.92 11.61 14.96
C THR A 61 -2.19 13.09 14.72
N VAL A 62 -3.44 13.46 14.44
CA VAL A 62 -3.87 14.83 14.17
C VAL A 62 -5.10 15.10 15.03
N ASP A 63 -5.07 16.16 15.83
CA ASP A 63 -6.16 16.54 16.73
C ASP A 63 -6.66 15.41 17.66
N GLY A 64 -5.77 14.47 18.01
CA GLY A 64 -6.07 13.31 18.84
C GLY A 64 -6.50 12.06 18.08
N ASP A 65 -6.82 12.18 16.79
CA ASP A 65 -7.23 11.06 15.94
C ASP A 65 -6.02 10.37 15.30
N GLU A 66 -5.94 9.06 15.46
CA GLU A 66 -4.89 8.23 14.87
C GLU A 66 -5.31 7.70 13.50
N THR A 67 -4.42 7.80 12.52
CA THR A 67 -4.57 7.22 11.19
C THR A 67 -3.32 6.45 10.81
N TYR A 68 -3.48 5.19 10.42
CA TYR A 68 -2.40 4.36 9.92
C TYR A 68 -2.38 4.37 8.40
N MET A 69 -1.19 4.45 7.83
CA MET A 69 -0.99 4.50 6.39
C MET A 69 0.15 3.60 5.97
N ILE A 70 -0.02 2.95 4.81
CA ILE A 70 1.03 2.21 4.13
C ILE A 70 1.29 2.81 2.75
N VAL A 71 2.56 2.90 2.40
CA VAL A 71 3.03 3.41 1.11
C VAL A 71 3.53 2.24 0.28
N THR A 72 2.99 2.10 -0.93
CA THR A 72 3.40 1.08 -1.90
C THR A 72 3.77 1.68 -3.24
N ARG A 73 4.58 0.95 -4.03
CA ARG A 73 4.75 1.27 -5.46
C ARG A 73 3.41 1.14 -6.18
N ASN A 74 3.08 2.10 -7.03
CA ASN A 74 1.89 2.03 -7.88
C ASN A 74 2.04 0.91 -8.91
N VAL A 75 1.05 0.01 -8.97
CA VAL A 75 0.97 -1.07 -9.96
C VAL A 75 0.68 -0.54 -11.37
N PHE A 76 0.05 0.63 -11.45
CA PHE A 76 -0.23 1.29 -12.71
C PHE A 76 0.94 2.20 -13.11
N SER A 77 1.11 2.38 -14.42
CA SER A 77 2.12 3.27 -14.96
C SER A 77 1.92 4.70 -14.46
N HIS A 78 3.01 5.35 -14.07
CA HIS A 78 3.00 6.78 -13.75
C HIS A 78 2.81 7.69 -14.98
N ARG A 79 2.96 7.14 -16.20
CA ARG A 79 2.87 7.87 -17.47
C ARG A 79 1.65 7.50 -18.32
N LEU A 80 1.27 6.23 -18.32
CA LEU A 80 0.22 5.71 -19.19
C LEU A 80 -1.12 5.66 -18.43
N SER A 81 -2.17 6.20 -19.04
CA SER A 81 -3.52 6.17 -18.46
C SER A 81 -4.11 4.76 -18.49
N VAL A 82 -4.78 4.38 -17.41
CA VAL A 82 -5.49 3.10 -17.33
C VAL A 82 -6.94 3.30 -17.75
N TYR A 83 -7.30 2.76 -18.90
CA TYR A 83 -8.66 2.87 -19.43
C TYR A 83 -9.65 1.90 -18.76
N LYS A 84 -9.19 0.71 -18.38
CA LYS A 84 -10.02 -0.32 -17.75
C LYS A 84 -9.27 -1.00 -16.62
N LYS A 85 -9.97 -1.26 -15.52
CA LYS A 85 -9.44 -1.92 -14.31
C LYS A 85 -10.36 -3.07 -13.93
N TYR A 86 -9.77 -4.14 -13.41
CA TYR A 86 -10.50 -5.28 -12.89
C TYR A 86 -9.88 -5.66 -11.54
N ASP A 87 -10.74 -6.16 -10.66
CA ASP A 87 -10.34 -6.83 -9.42
C ASP A 87 -10.79 -8.29 -9.59
N LEU A 88 -9.81 -9.18 -9.68
CA LEU A 88 -10.02 -10.60 -9.93
C LEU A 88 -9.76 -11.36 -8.62
N LYS A 89 -10.71 -12.21 -8.25
CA LYS A 89 -10.61 -13.10 -7.09
C LYS A 89 -10.38 -14.53 -7.55
#